data_AF-A0A8S9WH67-F1
#
_entry.id   AF-A0A8S9WH67-F1
#
_cell.length_a   1.000
_cell.length_b   1.000
_cell.length_c   1.000
_cell.angle_alpha   90.00
_cell.angle_beta   90.00
_cell.angle_gamma   90.00
#
_symmetry.space_group_name_H-M   'P 1'
#
loop_
_entity.id
_entity.type
_entity.pdbx_description
1 polymer ?
#
loop_
_entity_poly.entity_id
_entity_poly.type
_entity_poly.pdbx_seq_one_letter_code
_entity_poly.pdbx_strand_id
1 'polypeptide(L)'
;MLGVMIANAALGNLWVLPDFFQFIPGFAGAQDWVNAANHYLSDRMLYASSYPVRPLKQSVDEFERFSYEPGVLENLMAKNAAELFGMTF
;
A
#
# COMPACT_ATOMS: atom_id res chain seq x y z
N MET A 1 2.88 -6.61 -17.21
CA MET A 1 3.59 -7.41 -16.17
C MET A 1 3.14 -7.02 -14.76
N LEU A 2 3.07 -5.72 -14.42
CA LEU A 2 2.55 -5.22 -13.12
C LEU A 2 1.19 -5.82 -12.72
N GLY A 3 0.20 -5.85 -13.61
CA GLY A 3 -1.12 -6.44 -13.31
C GLY A 3 -1.09 -7.92 -12.91
N VAL A 4 -0.17 -8.73 -13.44
CA VAL A 4 -0.02 -10.15 -13.05
C VAL A 4 0.59 -10.26 -11.66
N MET A 5 1.54 -9.40 -11.33
CA MET A 5 2.12 -9.34 -9.99
C MET A 5 1.08 -8.91 -8.95
N ILE A 6 0.26 -7.90 -9.28
CA ILE A 6 -0.84 -7.41 -8.46
C ILE A 6 -1.93 -8.49 -8.27
N ALA A 7 -2.29 -9.24 -9.31
CA ALA A 7 -3.28 -10.31 -9.23
C ALA A 7 -2.80 -11.48 -8.35
N ASN A 8 -1.54 -11.89 -8.50
CA ASN A 8 -0.99 -13.00 -7.72
C ASN A 8 -0.65 -12.62 -6.28
N ALA A 9 -0.61 -11.33 -5.95
CA ALA A 9 -0.30 -10.88 -4.60
C ALA A 9 -1.32 -11.32 -3.54
N ALA A 10 -2.55 -11.63 -3.94
CA ALA A 10 -3.57 -12.15 -3.05
C ALA A 10 -3.37 -13.64 -2.70
N LEU A 11 -2.47 -14.33 -3.41
CA LEU A 11 -2.29 -15.77 -3.27
C LEU A 11 -1.18 -16.08 -2.26
N GLY A 12 -1.44 -17.06 -1.40
CA GLY A 12 -0.46 -17.57 -0.45
C GLY A 12 -0.26 -16.65 0.76
N ASN A 13 1.01 -16.46 1.14
CA ASN A 13 1.44 -15.75 2.35
C ASN A 13 2.25 -14.49 2.03
N LEU A 14 1.98 -13.85 0.89
CA LEU A 14 2.71 -12.67 0.45
C LEU A 14 2.18 -11.40 1.13
N TRP A 15 3.11 -10.55 1.55
CA TRP A 15 2.85 -9.18 1.93
C TRP A 15 3.39 -8.24 0.86
N VAL A 16 2.61 -7.23 0.50
CA VAL A 16 2.94 -6.29 -0.57
C VAL A 16 3.30 -4.94 0.00
N LEU A 17 4.44 -4.43 -0.44
CA LEU A 17 4.90 -3.09 -0.14
C LEU A 17 5.28 -2.41 -1.47
N PRO A 18 4.35 -1.64 -2.08
CA PRO A 18 4.64 -0.90 -3.31
C PRO A 18 5.63 0.25 -3.08
N ASP A 19 5.75 0.72 -1.84
CA ASP A 19 6.61 1.83 -1.43
C ASP A 19 6.28 3.11 -2.23
N PHE A 20 7.26 4.01 -2.41
CA PHE A 20 7.05 5.23 -3.17
C PHE A 20 6.59 5.02 -4.61
N PHE A 21 6.84 3.87 -5.23
CA PHE A 21 6.38 3.60 -6.60
C PHE A 21 4.86 3.65 -6.75
N GLN A 22 4.08 3.45 -5.68
CA GLN A 22 2.63 3.64 -5.74
C GLN A 22 2.21 5.10 -5.79
N PHE A 23 2.87 5.98 -5.04
CA PHE A 23 2.34 7.31 -4.78
C PHE A 23 3.10 8.46 -5.45
N ILE A 24 4.30 8.23 -5.99
CA ILE A 24 4.99 9.28 -6.73
C ILE A 24 4.19 9.70 -7.98
N PRO A 25 4.07 11.01 -8.26
CA PRO A 25 3.37 11.49 -9.44
C PRO A 25 3.97 10.94 -10.74
N GLY A 26 3.11 10.46 -11.64
CA GLY A 26 3.49 9.99 -12.97
C GLY A 26 4.00 8.56 -13.07
N PHE A 27 4.07 7.80 -11.97
CA PHE A 27 4.46 6.38 -12.03
C PHE A 27 3.32 5.49 -12.54
N ALA A 28 3.66 4.55 -13.42
CA ALA A 28 2.70 3.62 -13.99
C ALA A 28 2.25 2.58 -12.95
N GLY A 29 0.95 2.33 -12.88
CA GLY A 29 0.37 1.30 -11.99
C GLY A 29 -0.03 1.79 -10.60
N ALA A 30 0.17 3.08 -10.29
CA ALA A 30 -0.28 3.70 -9.03
C ALA A 30 -1.77 3.40 -8.73
N GLN A 31 -2.65 3.66 -9.69
CA GLN A 31 -4.09 3.41 -9.53
C GLN A 31 -4.44 1.93 -9.48
N ASP A 32 -3.66 1.06 -10.13
CA ASP A 32 -3.89 -0.39 -10.08
C ASP A 32 -3.67 -0.94 -8.67
N TRP A 33 -2.68 -0.41 -7.93
CA TRP A 33 -2.48 -0.73 -6.51
C TRP A 33 -3.62 -0.25 -5.63
N VAL A 34 -4.13 0.96 -5.87
CA VAL A 34 -5.31 1.49 -5.14
C VAL A 34 -6.53 0.62 -5.39
N ASN A 35 -6.79 0.25 -6.65
CA ASN A 35 -7.91 -0.61 -7.01
C ASN A 35 -7.77 -2.00 -6.37
N ALA A 36 -6.57 -2.59 -6.39
CA ALA A 36 -6.34 -3.89 -5.75
C ALA A 36 -6.55 -3.83 -4.23
N ALA A 37 -6.05 -2.78 -3.57
CA ALA A 37 -6.26 -2.53 -2.15
C ALA A 37 -7.75 -2.41 -1.80
N ASN A 38 -8.52 -1.67 -2.61
CA ASN A 38 -9.96 -1.51 -2.40
C ASN A 38 -10.77 -2.81 -2.63
N HIS A 39 -10.22 -3.80 -3.34
CA HIS A 39 -10.94 -5.02 -3.67
C HIS A 39 -10.52 -6.23 -2.84
N TYR A 40 -9.30 -6.71 -3.01
CA TYR A 40 -8.89 -8.01 -2.47
C TYR A 40 -7.55 -7.98 -1.74
N LEU A 41 -6.86 -6.83 -1.72
CA LEU A 41 -5.51 -6.71 -1.17
C LEU A 41 -5.45 -5.82 0.09
N SER A 42 -6.60 -5.38 0.61
CA SER A 42 -6.68 -4.47 1.75
C SER A 42 -5.96 -5.00 2.99
N ASP A 43 -5.89 -6.31 3.20
CA ASP A 43 -5.36 -7.00 4.38
C ASP A 43 -3.91 -7.49 4.20
N ARG A 44 -3.32 -7.23 3.02
CA ARG A 44 -1.98 -7.72 2.65
C ARG A 44 -1.07 -6.65 2.04
N MET A 45 -1.55 -5.42 1.86
CA MET A 45 -0.74 -4.29 1.37
C MET A 45 -0.35 -3.33 2.50
N LEU A 46 0.91 -2.87 2.52
CA LEU A 46 1.42 -1.95 3.52
C LEU A 46 1.84 -0.61 2.91
N TYR A 47 1.63 0.48 3.65
CA TYR A 47 2.29 1.75 3.43
C TYR A 47 3.76 1.67 3.85
N ALA A 48 4.64 2.36 3.10
CA ALA A 48 6.00 2.63 3.50
C ALA A 48 6.45 3.99 2.96
N SER A 49 7.16 4.74 3.81
CA SER A 49 7.54 6.12 3.48
C SER A 49 8.77 6.23 2.60
N SER A 50 9.56 5.16 2.52
CA SER A 50 10.82 5.13 1.79
C SER A 50 11.86 6.13 2.29
N TYR A 51 11.75 6.61 3.54
CA TYR A 51 12.76 7.48 4.14
C TYR A 51 14.14 6.77 4.17
N PRO A 52 15.24 7.47 3.84
CA PRO A 52 15.37 8.91 3.56
C PRO A 52 15.23 9.30 2.08
N VAL A 53 14.90 8.37 1.19
CA VAL A 53 14.72 8.66 -0.25
C VAL A 53 13.58 9.67 -0.48
N ARG A 54 12.56 9.63 0.38
CA ARG A 54 11.40 10.51 0.34
C ARG A 54 11.20 11.21 1.70
N PRO A 55 10.86 12.52 1.74
CA PRO A 55 10.50 13.20 2.98
C PRO A 55 9.23 12.60 3.60
N LEU A 56 9.22 12.42 4.93
CA LEU A 56 8.13 11.76 5.65
C LEU A 56 6.76 12.41 5.39
N LYS A 57 6.66 13.74 5.59
CA LYS A 57 5.40 14.47 5.39
C LYS A 57 4.89 14.36 3.95
N GLN A 58 5.79 14.53 2.98
CA GLN A 58 5.44 14.42 1.57
C GLN A 58 4.97 13.02 1.20
N SER A 59 5.60 11.98 1.73
CA SER A 59 5.20 10.60 1.44
C SER A 59 3.81 10.28 1.97
N VAL A 60 3.48 10.69 3.20
CA VAL A 60 2.14 10.50 3.76
C VAL A 60 1.10 11.25 2.93
N ASP A 61 1.33 12.54 2.66
CA ASP A 61 0.40 13.36 1.88
C ASP A 61 0.13 12.79 0.49
N GLU A 62 1.17 12.30 -0.19
CA GLU A 62 1.03 11.72 -1.52
C GLU A 62 0.39 10.33 -1.51
N PHE A 63 0.52 9.57 -0.42
CA PHE A 63 -0.15 8.27 -0.27
C PHE A 63 -1.63 8.42 0.06
N GLU A 64 -1.96 9.35 0.96
CA GLU A 64 -3.33 9.61 1.42
C GLU A 64 -4.19 10.33 0.38
N ARG A 65 -3.61 10.90 -0.68
CA ARG A 65 -4.37 11.59 -1.74
C ARG A 65 -5.27 10.67 -2.57
N PHE A 66 -5.06 9.36 -2.52
CA PHE A 66 -5.85 8.41 -3.31
C PHE A 66 -7.20 8.12 -2.65
N SER A 67 -8.19 7.75 -3.48
CA SER A 67 -9.51 7.36 -3.01
C SER A 67 -9.51 5.89 -2.55
N TYR A 68 -9.32 5.69 -1.25
CA TYR A 68 -9.47 4.38 -0.61
C TYR A 68 -10.91 4.18 -0.10
N GLU A 69 -11.41 2.95 -0.18
CA GLU A 69 -12.69 2.57 0.42
C GLU A 69 -12.62 2.63 1.96
N PRO A 70 -13.78 2.74 2.66
CA PRO A 70 -13.80 2.83 4.12
C PRO A 70 -13.00 1.71 4.80
N GLY A 71 -12.07 2.08 5.69
CA GLY A 71 -11.21 1.15 6.44
C GLY A 71 -9.96 0.65 5.70
N VAL A 72 -9.89 0.77 4.37
CA VAL A 72 -8.72 0.32 3.59
C VAL A 72 -7.48 1.13 3.95
N LEU A 73 -7.57 2.46 4.02
CA LEU A 73 -6.43 3.30 4.39
C LEU A 73 -5.89 2.96 5.79
N GLU A 74 -6.77 2.69 6.75
CA GLU A 74 -6.38 2.30 8.11
C GLU A 74 -5.65 0.95 8.13
N ASN A 75 -6.10 -0.01 7.30
CA ASN A 75 -5.42 -1.29 7.15
C ASN A 75 -4.01 -1.10 6.61
N LEU A 76 -3.88 -0.37 5.50
CA LEU A 76 -2.61 -0.11 4.82
C LEU A 76 -1.61 0.67 5.69
N MET A 77 -2.09 1.67 6.43
CA MET A 77 -1.24 2.59 7.22
C MET A 77 -0.80 2.00 8.57
N ALA A 78 -1.57 1.07 9.14
CA ALA A 78 -1.31 0.60 10.50
C ALA A 78 -1.60 -0.90 10.71
N LYS A 79 -2.85 -1.35 10.51
CA LYS A 79 -3.28 -2.68 11.00
C LYS A 79 -2.50 -3.82 10.35
N ASN A 80 -2.19 -3.71 9.06
CA ASN A 80 -1.44 -4.72 8.33
C ASN A 80 -0.01 -4.86 8.84
N ALA A 81 0.66 -3.73 9.12
CA ALA A 81 1.98 -3.74 9.75
C ALA A 81 1.90 -4.34 11.16
N ALA A 82 0.84 -4.01 11.91
CA ALA A 82 0.62 -4.54 13.25
C ALA A 82 0.53 -6.06 13.26
N GLU A 83 -0.27 -6.64 12.37
CA GLU A 83 -0.40 -8.07 12.20
C GLU A 83 0.92 -8.72 11.78
N LEU A 84 1.56 -8.18 10.74
CA LEU A 84 2.82 -8.72 10.20
C LEU A 84 3.94 -8.73 11.24
N PHE A 85 4.08 -7.66 12.01
CA PHE A 85 5.17 -7.49 12.97
C PHE A 85 4.78 -7.87 14.42
N GLY A 86 3.56 -8.35 14.65
CA GLY A 86 3.08 -8.73 15.97
C GLY A 86 3.01 -7.57 16.98
N MET A 87 2.66 -6.36 16.52
CA MET A 87 2.54 -5.17 17.37
C MET A 87 1.20 -5.14 18.11
N THR A 88 1.19 -4.55 19.30
CA THR A 88 -0.03 -4.28 20.09
C THR A 88 -0.18 -2.77 20.27
N PHE A 89 -1.41 -2.27 20.16
CA PHE A 89 -1.77 -0.86 20.31
C PHE A 89 -2.85 -0.69 21.38
#